data_AF-A0A2N9XVE8-F1
#
_entry.id   AF-A0A2N9XVE8-F1
#
_cell.length_a   1.000
_cell.length_b   1.000
_cell.length_c   1.000
_cell.angle_alpha   90.00
_cell.angle_beta   90.00
_cell.angle_gamma   90.00
#
_symmetry.space_group_name_H-M   'P 1'
#
loop_
_entity.id
_entity.type
_entity.pdbx_description
1 polymer ?
#
loop_
_entity_poly.entity_id
_entity_poly.type
_entity_poly.pdbx_seq_one_letter_code
_entity_poly.pdbx_strand_id
1 'polypeptide(L)'
;MKKILLKLIILSSPCLAIVWLLLFSSSSFYGDFNLHYTKESDDGEYYLNMYQHLPTTPIAVYKLIDGYDKYFWVLYNKEGKEIWHSPHYAYLNDTIGGLVIPTKKSNLLRYRSNGGWETVDLTDKINQVNGKK
;
A
#
# COMPACT_ATOMS: atom_id res chain seq x y z
N MET A 1 13.96 -40.35 17.01
CA MET A 1 13.44 -39.59 15.84
C MET A 1 12.48 -38.46 16.20
N LYS A 2 11.35 -38.69 16.89
CA LYS A 2 10.39 -37.62 17.26
C LYS A 2 11.00 -36.41 17.99
N LYS A 3 11.94 -36.63 18.92
CA LYS A 3 12.63 -35.55 19.66
C LYS A 3 13.56 -34.69 18.79
N ILE A 4 14.14 -35.28 17.73
CA ILE A 4 15.02 -34.57 16.78
C ILE A 4 14.15 -33.75 15.82
N LEU A 5 13.04 -34.33 15.34
CA LEU A 5 12.06 -33.62 14.51
C LEU A 5 11.46 -32.42 15.24
N LEU A 6 11.08 -32.59 16.52
CA LEU A 6 10.56 -31.49 17.34
C LEU A 6 11.59 -30.38 17.56
N LYS A 7 12.86 -30.73 17.80
CA LYS A 7 13.96 -29.75 17.90
C LYS A 7 14.18 -29.00 16.59
N LEU A 8 14.08 -29.67 15.45
CA LEU A 8 14.21 -29.03 14.13
C LEU A 8 13.05 -28.07 13.85
N ILE A 9 11.82 -28.42 14.24
CA ILE A 9 10.65 -27.53 14.11
C ILE A 9 10.79 -26.30 15.00
N ILE A 10 11.22 -26.48 16.26
CA ILE A 10 11.43 -25.37 17.19
C ILE A 10 12.58 -24.47 16.70
N LEU A 11 13.62 -25.02 16.08
CA LEU A 11 14.75 -24.26 15.56
C LEU A 11 14.43 -23.54 14.25
N SER A 12 13.57 -24.11 13.41
CA SER A 12 13.15 -23.50 12.13
C SER A 12 12.03 -22.47 12.28
N SER A 13 11.21 -22.57 13.33
CA SER A 13 10.11 -21.63 13.61
C SER A 13 10.57 -20.16 13.76
N PRO A 14 11.66 -19.81 14.46
CA PRO A 14 12.19 -18.45 14.50
C PRO A 14 12.66 -17.96 13.13
N CYS A 15 13.31 -18.83 12.33
CA CYS A 15 13.72 -18.47 10.97
C CYS A 15 12.50 -18.17 10.08
N LEU A 16 11.44 -18.99 10.18
CA LEU A 16 10.17 -18.72 9.49
C LEU A 16 9.52 -17.42 9.95
N ALA A 17 9.55 -17.11 11.25
CA ALA A 17 9.04 -15.86 11.79
C ALA A 17 9.87 -14.64 11.31
N ILE A 18 11.19 -14.76 11.22
CA ILE A 18 12.08 -13.72 10.69
C ILE A 18 11.83 -13.53 9.18
N VAL A 19 11.69 -14.60 8.42
CA VAL A 19 11.31 -14.55 7.00
C VAL A 19 9.93 -13.89 6.84
N TRP A 20 8.98 -14.20 7.72
CA TRP A 20 7.66 -13.57 7.72
C TRP A 20 7.73 -12.06 8.03
N LEU A 21 8.54 -11.67 9.02
CA LEU A 21 8.78 -10.27 9.38
C LEU A 21 9.54 -9.48 8.31
N LEU A 22 10.43 -10.14 7.55
CA LEU A 22 11.26 -9.50 6.51
C LEU A 22 10.59 -9.47 5.13
N LEU A 23 9.75 -10.46 4.79
CA LEU A 23 9.16 -10.58 3.46
C LEU A 23 7.75 -9.97 3.35
N PHE A 24 7.00 -9.86 4.45
CA PHE A 24 5.66 -9.29 4.40
C PHE A 24 5.70 -7.81 4.78
N SER A 25 5.95 -6.97 3.77
CA SER A 25 5.67 -5.54 3.90
C SER A 25 4.20 -5.39 4.28
N SER A 26 3.92 -4.60 5.29
CA SER A 26 2.58 -4.19 5.73
C SER A 26 1.75 -3.55 4.62
N SER A 27 2.38 -3.00 3.59
CA SER A 27 1.72 -2.52 2.37
C SER A 27 1.32 -3.64 1.40
N SER A 28 1.65 -4.90 1.68
CA SER A 28 1.27 -6.07 0.88
C SER A 28 -0.03 -6.73 1.33
N PHE A 29 -0.62 -6.29 2.45
CA PHE A 29 -1.90 -6.79 2.96
C PHE A 29 -2.87 -5.63 3.15
N TYR A 30 -3.75 -5.45 2.17
CA TYR A 30 -4.81 -4.45 2.24
C TYR A 30 -6.07 -4.93 1.53
N GLY A 31 -7.20 -4.37 1.92
CA GLY A 31 -8.53 -4.71 1.43
C GLY A 31 -9.60 -3.96 2.23
N ASP A 32 -10.85 -4.38 2.11
CA ASP A 32 -11.99 -3.64 2.68
C ASP A 32 -11.86 -3.43 4.20
N PHE A 33 -11.22 -4.35 4.90
CA PHE A 33 -11.06 -4.32 6.37
C PHE A 33 -10.12 -3.23 6.89
N ASN A 34 -9.25 -2.66 6.04
CA ASN A 34 -8.39 -1.53 6.37
C ASN A 34 -8.54 -0.36 5.40
N LEU A 35 -9.58 -0.35 4.57
CA LEU A 35 -9.91 0.77 3.71
C LEU A 35 -10.40 1.95 4.57
N HIS A 36 -9.74 3.10 4.42
CA HIS A 36 -10.11 4.32 5.14
C HIS A 36 -10.84 5.31 4.24
N TYR A 37 -10.42 5.42 2.97
CA TYR A 37 -10.99 6.40 2.05
C TYR A 37 -10.88 5.96 0.59
N THR A 38 -11.83 6.39 -0.23
CA THR A 38 -11.82 6.22 -1.68
C THR A 38 -12.15 7.54 -2.36
N LYS A 39 -11.36 7.89 -3.38
CA LYS A 39 -11.66 9.00 -4.30
C LYS A 39 -11.69 8.48 -5.71
N GLU A 40 -12.82 8.67 -6.37
CA GLU A 40 -12.94 8.41 -7.80
C GLU A 40 -12.36 9.58 -8.60
N SER A 41 -11.79 9.25 -9.75
CA SER A 41 -11.44 10.20 -10.80
C SER A 41 -12.70 10.85 -11.39
N ASP A 42 -12.56 12.06 -11.93
CA ASP A 42 -13.70 12.82 -12.47
C ASP A 42 -14.38 12.13 -13.67
N ASP A 43 -13.68 11.23 -14.38
CA ASP A 43 -14.22 10.47 -15.50
C ASP A 43 -14.56 9.02 -15.16
N GLY A 44 -14.40 8.62 -13.89
CA GLY A 44 -14.74 7.30 -13.38
C GLY A 44 -13.85 6.17 -13.90
N GLU A 45 -12.74 6.45 -14.59
CA GLU A 45 -11.87 5.38 -15.12
C GLU A 45 -10.91 4.82 -14.08
N TYR A 46 -10.64 5.60 -13.03
CA TYR A 46 -9.74 5.25 -11.96
C TYR A 46 -10.32 5.64 -10.60
N TYR A 47 -9.85 4.96 -9.56
CA TYR A 47 -10.11 5.35 -8.19
C TYR A 47 -8.87 5.14 -7.34
N LEU A 48 -8.68 6.03 -6.37
CA LEU A 48 -7.57 6.03 -5.45
C LEU A 48 -8.09 5.67 -4.06
N ASN A 49 -7.59 4.57 -3.51
CA ASN A 49 -7.90 4.15 -2.15
C ASN A 49 -6.78 4.54 -1.19
N MET A 50 -7.18 5.00 -0.01
CA MET A 50 -6.32 5.15 1.13
C MET A 50 -6.57 3.99 2.09
N TYR A 51 -5.52 3.25 2.40
CA TYR A 51 -5.58 2.16 3.36
C TYR A 51 -4.87 2.53 4.64
N GLN A 52 -5.46 2.14 5.77
CA GLN A 52 -4.80 2.17 7.06
C GLN A 52 -3.75 1.07 7.12
N HIS A 53 -2.56 1.45 7.54
CA HIS A 53 -1.44 0.58 7.69
C HIS A 53 -1.68 -0.39 8.85
N LEU A 54 -1.54 -1.68 8.57
CA LEU A 54 -1.62 -2.71 9.58
C LEU A 54 -0.24 -2.92 10.18
N PRO A 55 -0.10 -2.88 11.50
CA PRO A 55 1.19 -3.13 12.12
C PRO A 55 1.50 -4.63 12.05
N THR A 56 2.20 -5.05 11.01
CA THR A 56 2.60 -6.47 10.80
C THR A 56 3.94 -6.82 11.48
N THR A 57 4.66 -5.82 12.00
CA THR A 57 5.92 -5.99 12.74
C THR A 57 5.90 -5.20 14.06
N PRO A 58 6.66 -5.62 15.09
CA PRO A 58 6.74 -4.86 16.35
C PRO A 58 7.19 -3.40 16.18
N ILE A 59 8.08 -3.13 15.21
CA ILE A 59 8.51 -1.76 14.88
C ILE A 59 7.33 -0.98 14.27
N ALA A 60 6.51 -1.60 13.42
CA ALA A 60 5.31 -0.97 12.89
C ALA A 60 4.26 -0.71 13.99
N VAL A 61 4.11 -1.61 14.96
CA VAL A 61 3.29 -1.38 16.16
C VAL A 61 3.77 -0.14 16.91
N TYR A 62 5.07 -0.03 17.17
CA TYR A 62 5.67 1.13 17.85
C TYR A 62 5.42 2.43 17.09
N LYS A 63 5.68 2.46 15.77
CA LYS A 63 5.42 3.65 14.92
C LYS A 63 3.94 4.06 14.90
N LEU A 64 3.03 3.08 14.92
CA LEU A 64 1.59 3.32 14.92
C LEU A 64 1.11 3.88 16.27
N ILE A 65 1.67 3.41 17.38
CA ILE A 65 1.43 3.92 18.75
C ILE A 65 2.00 5.33 18.90
N ASP A 66 3.19 5.59 18.36
CA ASP A 66 3.86 6.90 18.35
C ASP A 66 3.18 7.89 17.38
N GLY A 67 2.13 7.45 16.69
CA GLY A 67 1.30 8.31 15.85
C GLY A 67 1.90 8.66 14.49
N TYR A 68 2.98 8.02 14.04
CA TYR A 68 3.56 8.35 12.74
C TYR A 68 2.95 7.52 11.60
N ASP A 69 2.70 8.18 10.46
CA ASP A 69 2.52 7.56 9.13
C ASP A 69 1.57 6.35 9.10
N LYS A 70 0.27 6.61 9.21
CA LYS A 70 -0.77 5.56 9.38
C LYS A 70 -1.39 5.06 8.09
N TYR A 71 -1.17 5.73 6.97
CA TYR A 71 -1.91 5.46 5.74
C TYR A 71 -0.98 5.27 4.55
N PHE A 72 -1.49 4.67 3.48
CA PHE A 72 -0.83 4.63 2.19
C PHE A 72 -1.88 4.61 1.07
N TRP A 73 -1.45 4.93 -0.15
CA TRP A 73 -2.34 5.07 -1.29
C TRP A 73 -2.16 3.91 -2.27
N VAL A 74 -3.26 3.44 -2.85
CA VAL A 74 -3.26 2.49 -3.95
C VAL A 74 -4.24 2.95 -5.02
N LEU A 75 -3.77 3.00 -6.27
CA LEU A 75 -4.54 3.39 -7.44
C LEU A 75 -5.00 2.15 -8.19
N TYR A 76 -6.28 2.15 -8.56
CA TYR A 76 -6.90 1.12 -9.37
C TYR A 76 -7.54 1.72 -10.61
N ASN A 77 -7.72 0.89 -11.64
CA ASN A 77 -8.67 1.19 -12.70
C ASN A 77 -10.11 0.84 -12.26
N LYS A 78 -11.10 1.26 -13.05
CA LYS A 78 -12.53 0.94 -12.84
C LYS A 78 -12.87 -0.55 -12.80
N GLU A 79 -11.99 -1.42 -13.30
CA GLU A 79 -12.16 -2.89 -13.25
C GLU A 79 -11.62 -3.48 -11.94
N GLY A 80 -11.06 -2.66 -11.05
CA GLY A 80 -10.47 -3.09 -9.78
C GLY A 80 -9.04 -3.63 -9.90
N LYS A 81 -8.37 -3.45 -11.04
CA LYS A 81 -6.95 -3.84 -11.19
C LYS A 81 -6.05 -2.77 -10.60
N GLU A 82 -5.13 -3.19 -9.74
CA GLU A 82 -4.09 -2.34 -9.19
C GLU A 82 -3.16 -1.84 -10.30
N ILE A 83 -2.93 -0.53 -10.33
CA ILE A 83 -1.98 0.13 -11.23
C ILE A 83 -0.71 0.50 -10.49
N TRP A 84 -0.86 0.99 -9.27
CA TRP A 84 0.22 1.58 -8.50
C TRP A 84 -0.14 1.64 -7.02
N HIS A 85 0.87 1.56 -6.16
CA HIS A 85 0.77 1.87 -4.75
C HIS A 85 1.90 2.82 -4.34
N SER A 86 1.70 3.60 -3.28
CA SER A 86 2.69 4.57 -2.84
C SER A 86 3.95 3.90 -2.29
N PRO A 87 5.16 4.41 -2.65
CA PRO A 87 6.41 3.99 -2.02
C PRO A 87 6.55 4.58 -0.61
N HIS A 88 5.81 5.65 -0.32
CA HIS A 88 5.82 6.38 0.94
C HIS A 88 4.46 6.35 1.64
N TYR A 89 4.47 6.51 2.96
CA TYR A 89 3.27 6.59 3.79
C TYR A 89 2.66 8.00 3.79
N ALA A 90 1.41 8.11 4.23
CA ALA A 90 0.65 9.34 4.45
C ALA A 90 0.44 9.64 5.95
N TYR A 91 0.33 10.94 6.27
CA TYR A 91 0.28 11.50 7.63
C TYR A 91 -0.97 11.11 8.45
N LEU A 92 -0.94 11.36 9.77
CA LEU A 92 -2.11 11.32 10.68
C LEU A 92 -3.32 12.11 10.20
N ASN A 93 -3.05 13.24 9.52
CA ASN A 93 -4.06 14.08 8.94
C ASN A 93 -4.19 13.67 7.47
N ASP A 94 -5.23 12.91 7.17
CA ASP A 94 -5.62 12.41 5.86
C ASP A 94 -6.06 13.58 4.95
N THR A 95 -5.12 14.46 4.65
CA THR A 95 -5.37 15.63 3.82
C THR A 95 -5.67 15.17 2.39
N ILE A 96 -6.95 14.97 2.14
CA ILE A 96 -7.54 14.50 0.87
C ILE A 96 -7.73 15.66 -0.14
N GLY A 97 -7.62 16.91 0.33
CA GLY A 97 -7.77 18.09 -0.53
C GLY A 97 -6.57 18.30 -1.45
N GLY A 98 -6.80 18.44 -2.76
CA GLY A 98 -5.75 18.72 -3.76
C GLY A 98 -5.12 17.49 -4.42
N LEU A 99 -5.74 16.31 -4.25
CA LEU A 99 -5.41 15.11 -5.03
C LEU A 99 -5.71 15.36 -6.51
N VAL A 100 -4.82 14.88 -7.37
CA VAL A 100 -5.06 14.78 -8.82
C VAL A 100 -4.99 13.30 -9.15
N ILE A 101 -6.09 12.73 -9.64
CA ILE A 101 -6.16 11.32 -10.00
C ILE A 101 -6.11 11.22 -11.53
N PRO A 102 -5.45 10.19 -12.08
CA PRO A 102 -5.47 9.94 -13.52
C PRO A 102 -6.89 9.89 -14.09
N THR A 103 -6.97 10.25 -15.37
CA THR A 103 -8.17 10.23 -16.22
C THR A 103 -7.77 9.72 -17.61
N LYS A 104 -8.71 9.57 -18.54
CA LYS A 104 -8.42 9.29 -19.97
C LYS A 104 -7.47 10.30 -20.60
N LYS A 105 -7.44 11.53 -20.08
CA LYS A 105 -6.69 12.65 -20.66
C LYS A 105 -5.36 12.91 -19.98
N SER A 106 -5.15 12.39 -18.77
CA SER A 106 -3.94 12.63 -17.98
C SER A 106 -3.60 11.41 -17.15
N ASN A 107 -2.35 10.95 -17.23
CA ASN A 107 -1.84 9.82 -16.47
C ASN A 107 -1.14 10.25 -15.17
N LEU A 108 -1.28 11.52 -14.78
CA LEU A 108 -0.62 12.06 -13.60
C LEU A 108 -1.41 11.74 -12.34
N LEU A 109 -0.70 11.26 -11.33
CA LEU A 109 -1.19 11.12 -9.96
C LEU A 109 -0.46 12.13 -9.08
N ARG A 110 -1.21 12.99 -8.39
CA ARG A 110 -0.69 13.85 -7.31
C ARG A 110 -1.32 13.45 -6.00
N TYR A 111 -0.49 13.15 -5.02
CA TYR A 111 -0.92 12.68 -3.70
C TYR A 111 -0.08 13.30 -2.59
N ARG A 112 -0.60 13.23 -1.36
CA ARG A 112 0.11 13.67 -0.16
C ARG A 112 0.83 12.48 0.48
N SER A 113 2.14 12.63 0.70
CA SER A 113 2.99 11.70 1.44
C SER A 113 3.58 12.39 2.68
N ASN A 114 4.38 11.65 3.44
CA ASN A 114 5.22 12.22 4.51
C ASN A 114 6.22 13.27 3.97
N GLY A 115 6.75 13.06 2.75
CA GLY A 115 7.65 14.02 2.08
C GLY A 115 6.97 15.29 1.56
N GLY A 116 5.63 15.39 1.65
CA GLY A 116 4.86 16.52 1.16
C GLY A 116 3.98 16.15 -0.03
N TRP A 117 3.84 17.07 -0.98
CA TRP A 117 3.10 16.81 -2.22
C TRP A 117 4.02 16.12 -3.22
N GLU A 118 3.62 14.93 -3.65
CA GLU A 118 4.32 14.16 -4.68
C GLU A 118 3.47 14.07 -5.94
N THR A 119 4.13 14.03 -7.10
CA THR A 119 3.48 13.85 -8.40
C THR A 119 4.23 12.78 -9.17
N VAL A 120 3.49 11.84 -9.74
CA VAL A 120 4.01 10.68 -10.45
C VAL A 120 3.30 10.56 -11.80
N ASP A 121 4.08 10.30 -12.85
CA ASP A 121 3.55 9.91 -14.16
C ASP A 121 3.36 8.39 -14.20
N LEU A 122 2.14 7.95 -14.44
CA LEU A 122 1.76 6.54 -14.45
C LEU A 122 1.56 5.98 -15.86
N THR A 123 2.01 6.68 -16.91
CA THR A 123 1.83 6.26 -18.31
C THR A 123 2.27 4.82 -18.55
N ASP A 124 3.49 4.47 -18.15
CA ASP A 124 4.03 3.11 -18.37
C ASP A 124 3.25 2.04 -17.59
N LYS A 125 2.88 2.33 -16.34
CA LYS A 125 2.12 1.41 -15.48
C LYS A 125 0.70 1.19 -16.00
N ILE A 126 0.03 2.25 -16.43
CA ILE A 126 -1.31 2.19 -17.04
C ILE A 126 -1.25 1.38 -18.34
N ASN A 127 -0.24 1.61 -19.18
CA ASN A 127 -0.04 0.85 -20.41
C ASN A 127 0.21 -0.64 -20.14
N GLN A 128 1.05 -0.95 -19.15
CA GLN A 128 1.32 -2.32 -18.72
C GLN A 128 0.05 -3.05 -18.25
N VAL A 129 -0.76 -2.42 -17.40
CA VAL A 129 -1.98 -3.03 -16.84
C VAL A 129 -3.09 -3.15 -17.87
N ASN A 130 -3.23 -2.16 -18.76
CA ASN A 130 -4.24 -2.15 -19.81
C ASN A 130 -3.83 -2.93 -21.08
N GLY A 131 -2.65 -3.55 -21.08
CA GLY A 131 -2.17 -4.36 -22.20
C GLY A 131 -1.84 -3.56 -23.47
N LYS A 132 -1.63 -2.25 -23.36
CA LYS A 132 -1.19 -1.40 -24.47
C LYS A 132 0.35 -1.44 -24.49
N LYS A 133 0.91 -2.25 -25.37
CA LYS A 133 2.35 -2.21 -25.70
C LYS A 133 2.64 -1.11 -26.70
#